data_AF-A0A2I0D0W6-F1
#
_entry.id   AF-A0A2I0D0W6-F1
#
_cell.length_a   1.000
_cell.length_b   1.000
_cell.length_c   1.000
_cell.angle_alpha   90.00
_cell.angle_beta   90.00
_cell.angle_gamma   90.00
#
_symmetry.space_group_name_H-M   'P 1'
#
loop_
_entity.id
_entity.type
_entity.pdbx_description
1 polymer ?
#
loop_
_entity_poly.entity_id
_entity_poly.type
_entity_poly.pdbx_seq_one_letter_code
_entity_poly.pdbx_strand_id
1 'polypeptide(L)'
;MPEVTQAELGRRLYHVHRGKTVEGSMKLMQQGIGADWKLLSESDIMLLSHLLQCTWNKIDQKVWDKIPFMNLNMETARKILSYGDGVRPGKNPSPEAVEEIRKILLAVR
;
A
#
# COMPACT_ATOMS: atom_id res chain seq x y z
N MET A 1 -18.99 31.62 3.33
CA MET A 1 -18.55 30.27 2.90
C MET A 1 -17.06 30.35 2.60
N PRO A 2 -16.19 29.53 3.21
CA PRO A 2 -14.78 29.61 2.88
C PRO A 2 -14.58 29.01 1.48
N GLU A 3 -14.04 29.80 0.56
CA GLU A 3 -13.57 29.34 -0.75
C GLU A 3 -12.47 28.32 -0.53
N VAL A 4 -12.77 27.05 -0.83
CA VAL A 4 -11.78 25.98 -0.78
C VAL A 4 -10.70 26.33 -1.81
N THR A 5 -9.49 26.60 -1.34
CA THR A 5 -8.37 27.00 -2.22
C THR A 5 -8.00 25.87 -3.19
N GLN A 6 -7.54 26.23 -4.39
CA GLN A 6 -7.07 25.26 -5.40
C GLN A 6 -6.01 24.29 -4.84
N ALA A 7 -5.17 24.75 -3.90
CA ALA A 7 -4.20 23.92 -3.20
C ALA A 7 -4.86 22.84 -2.31
N GLU A 8 -5.95 23.19 -1.63
CA GLU A 8 -6.72 22.24 -0.81
C GLU A 8 -7.40 21.17 -1.67
N LEU A 9 -7.98 21.59 -2.81
CA LEU A 9 -8.56 20.68 -3.79
C LEU A 9 -7.49 19.74 -4.37
N GLY A 10 -6.32 20.27 -4.74
CA GLY A 10 -5.18 19.48 -5.23
C GLY A 10 -4.70 18.44 -4.21
N ARG A 11 -4.53 18.83 -2.94
CA ARG A 11 -4.18 17.89 -1.85
C ARG A 11 -5.22 16.79 -1.69
N ARG A 12 -6.50 17.16 -1.68
CA ARG A 12 -7.60 16.19 -1.54
C ARG A 12 -7.64 15.20 -2.70
N LEU A 13 -7.51 15.70 -3.93
CA LEU A 13 -7.46 14.87 -5.13
C LEU A 13 -6.28 13.89 -5.08
N TYR A 14 -5.10 14.35 -4.67
CA TYR A 14 -3.92 13.49 -4.51
C TYR A 14 -4.14 12.35 -3.48
N HIS A 15 -4.70 12.67 -2.32
CA HIS A 15 -5.00 11.66 -1.30
C HIS A 15 -6.05 10.64 -1.77
N VAL A 16 -7.08 11.10 -2.49
CA VAL A 16 -8.10 10.21 -3.08
C VAL A 16 -7.49 9.31 -4.15
N HIS A 17 -6.64 9.86 -5.02
CA HIS A 17 -5.96 9.09 -6.07
C HIS A 17 -5.07 8.00 -5.46
N ARG A 18 -4.22 8.36 -4.50
CA ARG A 18 -3.39 7.40 -3.76
C ARG A 18 -4.21 6.28 -3.13
N GLY A 19 -5.29 6.65 -2.43
CA GLY A 19 -6.17 5.68 -1.79
C GLY A 19 -6.76 4.69 -2.79
N LYS A 20 -7.30 5.19 -3.90
CA LYS A 20 -7.88 4.35 -4.96
C LYS A 20 -6.85 3.44 -5.63
N THR A 21 -5.65 3.94 -5.92
CA THR A 21 -4.58 3.14 -6.54
C THR A 21 -4.18 1.97 -5.63
N VAL A 22 -3.96 2.23 -4.33
CA VAL A 22 -3.60 1.17 -3.38
C VAL A 22 -4.76 0.20 -3.15
N GLU A 23 -6.01 0.68 -3.10
CA GLU A 23 -7.19 -0.20 -3.01
C GLU A 23 -7.26 -1.16 -4.21
N GLY A 24 -6.95 -0.68 -5.42
CA GLY A 24 -6.84 -1.52 -6.62
C GLY A 24 -5.77 -2.61 -6.49
N SER A 25 -4.57 -2.24 -6.03
CA SER A 25 -3.49 -3.20 -5.75
C SER A 25 -3.87 -4.23 -4.69
N MET A 26 -4.55 -3.82 -3.62
CA MET A 26 -5.04 -4.72 -2.57
C MET A 26 -6.05 -5.74 -3.11
N LYS A 27 -6.96 -5.32 -4.00
CA LYS A 27 -7.90 -6.23 -4.67
C LYS A 27 -7.17 -7.25 -5.55
N LEU A 28 -6.13 -6.84 -6.28
CA LEU A 28 -5.32 -7.76 -7.09
C LEU A 28 -4.57 -8.77 -6.20
N MET A 29 -3.99 -8.32 -5.08
CA MET A 29 -3.35 -9.21 -4.11
C MET A 29 -4.33 -10.20 -3.51
N GLN A 30 -5.54 -9.75 -3.14
CA GLN A 30 -6.60 -10.62 -2.64
C GLN A 30 -6.99 -11.69 -3.66
N GLN A 31 -7.12 -11.32 -4.93
CA GLN A 31 -7.42 -12.28 -6.00
C GLN A 31 -6.27 -13.28 -6.22
N GLY A 32 -5.01 -12.81 -6.20
CA GLY A 32 -3.82 -13.63 -6.37
C GLY A 32 -3.60 -14.64 -5.24
N ILE A 33 -3.76 -14.19 -3.99
CA ILE A 33 -3.64 -15.04 -2.80
C ILE A 33 -4.84 -15.99 -2.67
N GLY A 34 -6.03 -15.57 -3.11
CA GLY A 34 -7.23 -16.40 -3.11
C GLY A 34 -7.75 -16.69 -1.71
N ALA A 35 -8.08 -17.96 -1.43
CA ALA A 35 -8.75 -18.36 -0.18
C ALA A 35 -7.93 -18.04 1.08
N ASP A 36 -6.60 -18.12 0.98
CA ASP A 36 -5.68 -17.86 2.09
C ASP A 36 -5.72 -16.40 2.56
N TRP A 37 -6.27 -15.48 1.76
CA TRP A 37 -6.46 -14.09 2.17
C TRP A 37 -7.32 -13.99 3.44
N LYS A 38 -8.25 -14.93 3.65
CA LYS A 38 -9.09 -15.00 4.85
C LYS A 38 -8.31 -15.28 6.14
N LEU A 39 -7.04 -15.71 6.03
CA LEU A 39 -6.15 -15.88 7.18
C LEU A 39 -5.56 -14.55 7.68
N LEU A 40 -5.68 -13.46 6.91
CA LEU A 40 -5.32 -12.13 7.38
C LEU A 40 -6.45 -11.57 8.25
N SER A 41 -6.10 -11.05 9.41
CA SER A 41 -7.05 -10.31 10.24
C SER A 41 -7.42 -8.97 9.59
N GLU A 42 -8.53 -8.37 10.02
CA GLU A 42 -8.89 -7.02 9.57
C GLU A 42 -7.77 -6.01 9.87
N SER A 43 -7.13 -6.12 11.04
CA SER A 43 -5.98 -5.29 11.41
C SER A 43 -4.77 -5.50 10.49
N ASP A 44 -4.51 -6.74 10.05
CA ASP A 44 -3.46 -7.01 9.07
C ASP A 44 -3.79 -6.35 7.73
N ILE A 45 -5.04 -6.46 7.27
CA ILE A 45 -5.48 -5.86 6.00
C ILE A 45 -5.34 -4.33 6.06
N MET A 46 -5.73 -3.71 7.17
CA MET A 46 -5.56 -2.27 7.38
C MET A 46 -4.08 -1.87 7.42
N LEU A 47 -3.25 -2.62 8.13
CA LEU A 47 -1.81 -2.37 8.21
C LEU A 47 -1.14 -2.53 6.84
N LEU A 48 -1.45 -3.59 6.11
CA LEU A 48 -0.95 -3.82 4.75
C LEU A 48 -1.31 -2.67 3.82
N SER A 49 -2.57 -2.22 3.84
CA SER A 49 -3.01 -1.05 3.06
C SER A 49 -2.23 0.22 3.43
N HIS A 50 -2.00 0.46 4.72
CA HIS A 50 -1.22 1.62 5.15
C HIS A 50 0.25 1.56 4.70
N LEU A 51 0.89 0.40 4.85
CA LEU A 51 2.25 0.15 4.40
C LEU A 51 2.41 0.35 2.88
N LEU A 52 1.46 -0.14 2.09
CA LEU A 52 1.42 0.09 0.65
C LEU A 52 1.21 1.56 0.30
N GLN A 53 0.36 2.29 1.02
CA GLN A 53 0.20 3.76 0.82
C GLN A 53 1.47 4.54 1.13
N CYS A 54 2.20 4.16 2.18
CA CYS A 54 3.50 4.77 2.50
C CYS A 54 4.53 4.50 1.39
N THR A 55 4.55 3.26 0.90
CA THR A 55 5.48 2.80 -0.14
C THR A 55 5.16 3.37 -1.52
N TRP A 56 3.88 3.54 -1.85
CA TRP A 56 3.44 4.15 -3.10
C TRP A 56 4.04 5.55 -3.29
N ASN A 57 4.20 6.34 -2.22
CA ASN A 57 4.84 7.66 -2.32
C ASN A 57 6.34 7.61 -2.72
N LYS A 58 6.95 6.42 -2.74
CA LYS A 58 8.37 6.19 -3.10
C LYS A 58 8.53 5.49 -4.46
N ILE A 59 7.43 5.14 -5.13
CA ILE A 59 7.44 4.46 -6.42
C ILE A 59 6.76 5.37 -7.44
N ASP A 60 7.39 5.55 -8.60
CA ASP A 60 6.75 6.28 -9.70
C ASP A 60 5.44 5.59 -10.11
N GLN A 61 4.40 6.38 -10.41
CA GLN A 61 3.08 5.83 -10.73
C GLN A 61 3.12 4.83 -11.88
N LYS A 62 3.89 5.10 -12.95
CA LYS A 62 3.98 4.20 -14.11
C LYS A 62 4.71 2.90 -13.78
N VAL A 63 5.58 2.93 -12.78
CA VAL A 63 6.23 1.73 -12.26
C VAL A 63 5.26 0.95 -11.39
N TRP A 64 4.51 1.63 -10.50
CA TRP A 64 3.51 1.00 -9.65
C TRP A 64 2.45 0.26 -10.46
N ASP A 65 1.92 0.90 -11.50
CA ASP A 65 0.87 0.33 -12.35
C ASP A 65 1.32 -0.92 -13.13
N LYS A 66 2.63 -1.17 -13.22
CA LYS A 66 3.22 -2.36 -13.87
C LYS A 66 3.56 -3.49 -12.90
N ILE A 67 3.45 -3.27 -11.59
CA ILE A 67 3.72 -4.32 -10.60
C ILE A 67 2.63 -5.39 -10.74
N PRO A 68 2.98 -6.67 -10.94
CA PRO A 68 2.00 -7.74 -11.06
C PRO A 68 1.49 -8.15 -9.67
N PHE A 69 0.68 -7.29 -9.03
CA PHE A 69 0.16 -7.51 -7.67
C PHE A 69 -0.62 -8.84 -7.51
N MET A 70 -1.18 -9.36 -8.60
CA MET A 70 -1.86 -10.66 -8.62
C MET A 70 -0.89 -11.85 -8.46
N ASN A 71 0.41 -11.68 -8.72
CA ASN A 71 1.42 -12.73 -8.55
C ASN A 71 1.99 -12.76 -7.12
N LEU A 72 1.60 -11.82 -6.25
CA LEU A 72 2.01 -11.81 -4.86
C LEU A 72 1.30 -12.93 -4.09
N ASN A 73 2.08 -13.70 -3.32
CA ASN A 73 1.57 -14.79 -2.49
C ASN A 73 1.47 -14.39 -1.02
N MET A 74 0.90 -15.28 -0.20
CA MET A 74 0.69 -15.07 1.23
C MET A 74 2.01 -14.86 2.00
N GLU A 75 3.10 -15.50 1.59
CA GLU A 75 4.43 -15.29 2.19
C GLU A 75 4.89 -13.85 1.99
N THR A 76 4.71 -13.31 0.78
CA THR A 76 5.10 -11.93 0.47
C THR A 76 4.24 -10.94 1.24
N ALA A 77 2.93 -11.18 1.36
CA ALA A 77 2.05 -10.34 2.17
C ALA A 77 2.48 -10.33 3.65
N ARG A 78 2.81 -11.48 4.23
CA ARG A 78 3.33 -11.59 5.60
C ARG A 78 4.69 -10.90 5.78
N LYS A 79 5.57 -11.01 4.79
CA LYS A 79 6.85 -10.31 4.78
C LYS A 79 6.70 -8.80 4.73
N ILE A 80 5.72 -8.28 3.98
CA ILE A 80 5.40 -6.85 4.01
C ILE A 80 4.87 -6.46 5.40
N LEU A 81 3.96 -7.25 5.97
CA LEU A 81 3.39 -6.99 7.29
C LEU A 81 4.44 -6.97 8.41
N SER A 82 5.50 -7.77 8.33
CA SER A 82 6.57 -7.77 9.34
C SER A 82 7.34 -6.44 9.41
N TYR A 83 7.27 -5.60 8.37
CA TYR A 83 7.83 -4.24 8.40
C TYR A 83 6.89 -3.20 9.04
N GLY A 84 5.71 -3.63 9.47
CA GLY A 84 4.74 -2.80 10.18
C GLY A 84 4.98 -2.69 11.69
N ASP A 85 6.08 -3.25 12.22
CA ASP A 85 6.38 -3.14 13.65
C ASP A 85 6.43 -1.66 14.10
N GLY A 86 5.70 -1.36 15.17
CA GLY A 86 5.63 -0.02 15.73
C GLY A 86 4.87 1.01 14.89
N VAL A 87 4.25 0.61 13.78
CA VAL A 87 3.30 1.43 13.01
C VAL A 87 2.00 1.55 13.78
N ARG A 88 1.52 2.78 13.94
CA ARG A 88 0.28 3.11 14.67
C ARG A 88 -0.25 4.47 14.22
N PRO A 89 -1.49 4.86 14.59
CA PRO A 89 -1.99 6.19 14.28
C PRO A 89 -0.98 7.29 14.67
N GLY A 90 -0.62 8.15 13.72
CA GLY A 90 0.38 9.21 13.91
C GLY A 90 1.85 8.78 13.80
N LYS A 91 2.13 7.49 13.54
CA LYS A 91 3.48 6.97 13.35
C LYS A 91 3.55 6.06 12.12
N ASN A 92 4.09 6.62 11.04
CA ASN A 92 4.38 5.89 9.81
C ASN A 92 5.51 4.86 10.02
N PRO A 93 5.62 3.85 9.13
CA PRO A 93 6.79 2.97 9.08
C PRO A 93 8.08 3.77 8.90
N SER A 94 9.21 3.20 9.36
CA SER A 94 10.51 3.82 9.17
C SER A 94 10.86 3.92 7.68
N PRO A 95 11.72 4.88 7.27
CA PRO A 95 12.18 4.97 5.88
C PRO A 95 12.79 3.66 5.37
N GLU A 96 13.53 2.95 6.21
CA GLU A 96 14.16 1.66 5.90
C GLU A 96 13.11 0.59 5.62
N ALA A 97 12.09 0.49 6.47
CA ALA A 97 10.95 -0.41 6.26
C ALA A 97 10.25 -0.13 4.92
N VAL A 98 10.03 1.15 4.59
CA VAL A 98 9.43 1.54 3.30
C VAL A 98 10.31 1.13 2.11
N GLU A 99 11.63 1.32 2.19
CA GLU A 99 12.54 0.92 1.12
C GLU A 99 12.63 -0.61 0.97
N GLU A 100 12.55 -1.39 2.05
CA GLU A 100 12.50 -2.84 1.96
C GLU A 100 11.21 -3.35 1.31
N ILE A 101 10.05 -2.77 1.67
CA ILE A 101 8.77 -3.08 1.02
C ILE A 101 8.84 -2.71 -0.47
N ARG A 102 9.42 -1.55 -0.82
CA ARG A 102 9.63 -1.15 -2.21
C ARG A 102 10.45 -2.18 -2.99
N LYS A 103 11.56 -2.67 -2.43
CA LYS A 103 12.39 -3.70 -3.08
C LYS A 103 11.60 -4.99 -3.33
N ILE A 104 10.80 -5.42 -2.35
CA ILE A 104 9.92 -6.60 -2.49
C ILE A 104 8.97 -6.42 -3.68
N LEU A 105 8.26 -5.28 -3.72
CA LEU A 105 7.28 -5.01 -4.77
C LEU A 105 7.91 -4.93 -6.17
N LEU A 106 9.11 -4.37 -6.29
CA LEU A 106 9.82 -4.25 -7.56
C LEU A 106 10.50 -5.55 -8.01
N ALA A 107 10.63 -6.54 -7.13
CA ALA A 107 11.21 -7.84 -7.44
C ALA A 107 10.18 -8.85 -7.99
N VAL A 108 8.88 -8.56 -7.87
CA VAL A 108 7.80 -9.43 -8.35
C VAL A 108 7.82 -9.48 -9.88
N ARG A 109 7.65 -10.68 -10.44
CA ARG A 109 7.60 -10.92 -11.89
C ARG A 109 6.31 -11.63 -12.28
#